data_AF-A0A9P5N9I0-F1
#
_entry.id   AF-A0A9P5N9I0-F1
#
_cell.length_a   1.000
_cell.length_b   1.000
_cell.length_c   1.000
_cell.angle_alpha   90.00
_cell.angle_beta   90.00
_cell.angle_gamma   90.00
#
_symmetry.space_group_name_H-M   'P 1'
#
loop_
_entity.id
_entity.type
_entity.pdbx_description
1 polymer ?
#
loop_
_entity_poly.entity_id
_entity_poly.type
_entity_poly.pdbx_seq_one_letter_code
_entity_poly.pdbx_strand_id
1 'polypeptide(L)'
;VDEPNTPVWTYEAILLCPGDQLYMRPNTPHMVYTPANAICHGAHFYATSTLGDTLRGLTHCLMGERIVTNTSHPDAVLLLLHLVHYFHAEFVMGMPDFDNLPGHLPDLTTAEGFMDFIHLCSIGFLFNVLDPRTYQVPSSSDLDNKRYTAYDANNIPTTDRRRFAFARGLCHQLIEWLDKNF
;
A
#
# COMPACT_ATOMS: atom_id res chain seq x y z
N VAL A 1 32.21 3.94 5.20
CA VAL A 1 31.08 4.20 6.12
C VAL A 1 30.28 5.25 5.41
N ASP A 2 29.12 4.91 4.88
CA ASP A 2 28.31 5.86 4.11
C ASP A 2 27.77 6.89 5.09
N GLU A 3 28.37 8.08 5.08
CA GLU A 3 27.83 9.21 5.81
C GLU A 3 26.56 9.69 5.10
N PRO A 4 25.47 9.91 5.83
CA PRO A 4 24.24 10.35 5.21
C PRO A 4 24.43 11.76 4.64
N ASN A 5 23.71 12.04 3.55
CA ASN A 5 23.69 13.35 2.92
C ASN A 5 22.98 14.36 3.86
N THR A 6 23.72 14.88 4.84
CA THR A 6 23.24 15.78 5.92
C THR A 6 22.52 17.06 5.49
N PRO A 7 22.69 17.61 4.26
CA PRO A 7 21.82 18.69 3.77
C PRO A 7 20.38 18.26 3.49
N VAL A 8 20.13 16.95 3.37
CA VAL A 8 18.83 16.38 2.94
C VAL A 8 18.13 15.62 4.06
N TRP A 9 18.87 15.02 4.99
CA TRP A 9 18.32 14.15 6.03
C TRP A 9 18.61 14.68 7.43
N THR A 10 17.57 14.78 8.26
CA THR A 10 17.66 15.01 9.71
C THR A 10 17.43 13.70 10.43
N TYR A 11 18.27 13.38 11.43
CA TYR A 11 18.14 12.19 12.25
C TYR A 11 17.64 12.56 13.64
N GLU A 12 16.67 11.79 14.12
CA GLU A 12 16.17 11.89 15.49
C GLU A 12 16.29 10.52 16.16
N ALA A 13 16.96 10.49 17.31
CA ALA A 13 17.11 9.29 18.11
C ALA A 13 16.07 9.29 19.23
N ILE A 14 15.22 8.25 19.25
CA ILE A 14 14.14 8.10 20.23
C ILE A 14 14.42 6.83 21.05
N LEU A 15 14.54 6.97 22.36
CA LEU A 15 14.64 5.83 23.29
C LEU A 15 13.25 5.52 23.84
N LEU A 16 12.76 4.30 23.59
CA LEU A 16 11.49 3.81 24.13
C LEU A 16 11.73 2.96 25.38
N CYS A 17 11.04 3.32 26.46
CA CYS A 17 11.01 2.59 27.73
C CYS A 17 9.71 1.79 27.89
N PRO A 18 9.64 0.83 28.84
CA PRO A 18 8.41 0.10 29.12
C PRO A 18 7.24 1.05 29.44
N GLY A 19 6.16 0.94 28.67
CA GLY A 19 4.96 1.79 28.78
C GLY A 19 4.87 2.88 27.71
N ASP A 20 5.97 3.21 27.03
CA ASP A 20 5.96 4.19 25.95
C ASP A 20 5.26 3.64 24.70
N GLN A 21 4.63 4.55 23.95
CA GLN A 21 3.98 4.26 22.67
C GLN A 21 4.51 5.21 21.62
N LEU A 22 4.93 4.66 20.48
CA LEU A 22 5.38 5.44 19.33
C LEU A 22 4.40 5.28 18.17
N TYR A 23 3.83 6.39 17.72
CA TYR A 23 3.03 6.46 16.50
C TYR A 23 3.89 7.01 15.38
N MET A 24 4.30 6.14 14.46
CA MET A 24 5.16 6.52 13.34
C MET A 24 4.32 6.94 12.14
N ARG A 25 4.68 8.08 11.54
CA ARG A 25 4.07 8.53 10.28
C ARG A 25 4.44 7.56 9.15
N PRO A 26 3.54 7.34 8.17
CA PRO A 26 3.87 6.55 6.98
C PRO A 26 5.06 7.17 6.23
N ASN A 27 5.76 6.34 5.44
CA ASN A 27 6.89 6.77 4.64
C ASN A 27 8.01 7.47 5.45
N THR A 28 8.23 7.03 6.69
CA THR A 28 9.33 7.49 7.56
C THR A 28 10.42 6.42 7.60
N PRO A 29 11.56 6.63 6.93
CA PRO A 29 12.71 5.73 7.06
C PRO A 29 13.18 5.71 8.50
N HIS A 30 13.39 4.51 9.06
CA HIS A 30 13.82 4.35 10.43
C HIS A 30 14.75 3.14 10.57
N MET A 31 15.51 3.14 11.66
CA MET A 31 16.35 2.03 12.07
C MET A 31 16.07 1.74 13.55
N VAL A 32 15.97 0.46 13.91
CA VAL A 32 15.72 0.02 15.28
C VAL A 32 16.96 -0.65 15.83
N TYR A 33 17.37 -0.22 17.02
CA TYR A 33 18.44 -0.85 17.79
C TYR A 33 17.92 -1.16 19.20
N THR A 34 18.11 -2.40 19.65
CA THR A 34 17.60 -2.90 20.94
C THR A 34 18.76 -3.06 21.92
N PRO A 35 19.07 -2.05 22.77
CA PRO A 35 20.25 -2.05 23.63
C PRO A 35 20.14 -3.00 24.84
N ALA A 36 18.93 -3.42 25.19
CA ALA A 36 18.64 -4.33 26.30
C ALA A 36 17.47 -5.24 25.94
N ASN A 37 17.35 -6.39 26.62
CA ASN A 37 16.24 -7.33 26.41
C ASN A 37 14.88 -6.62 26.53
N ALA A 38 14.08 -6.66 25.48
CA ALA A 38 12.80 -5.99 25.40
C ALA A 38 11.75 -6.87 24.70
N ILE A 39 10.49 -6.71 25.11
CA ILE A 39 9.32 -7.26 24.41
C ILE A 39 8.49 -6.06 23.97
N CYS A 40 8.25 -5.95 22.67
CA CYS A 40 7.51 -4.85 22.07
C CYS A 40 6.33 -5.40 21.27
N HIS A 41 5.23 -4.65 21.22
CA HIS A 41 4.08 -4.92 20.37
C HIS A 41 3.95 -3.81 19.32
N GLY A 42 3.73 -4.20 18.07
CA GLY A 42 3.57 -3.27 16.96
C GLY A 42 2.46 -3.72 16.01
N ALA A 43 1.83 -2.75 15.35
CA ALA A 43 0.84 -2.98 14.31
C ALA A 43 0.94 -1.88 13.25
N HIS A 44 0.35 -2.15 12.09
CA HIS A 44 0.23 -1.20 11.00
C HIS A 44 -1.26 -0.95 10.72
N PHE A 45 -1.60 0.28 10.34
CA PHE A 45 -2.94 0.64 9.90
C PHE A 45 -2.86 1.70 8.79
N TYR A 46 -3.94 1.83 8.02
CA TYR A 46 -4.09 2.90 7.03
C TYR A 46 -5.04 3.96 7.55
N ALA A 47 -4.72 5.21 7.27
CA ALA A 47 -5.55 6.36 7.59
C ALA A 47 -5.66 7.25 6.36
N THR A 48 -6.89 7.64 6.02
CA THR A 48 -7.17 8.51 4.87
C THR A 48 -6.49 9.87 5.00
N SER A 49 -6.38 10.39 6.22
CA SER A 49 -5.67 11.64 6.53
C SER A 49 -4.16 11.62 6.19
N THR A 50 -3.60 10.44 5.96
CA THR A 50 -2.18 10.26 5.64
C THR A 50 -1.98 9.37 4.41
N LEU A 51 -3.03 9.23 3.59
CA LEU A 51 -3.06 8.25 2.51
C LEU A 51 -2.02 8.58 1.45
N GLY A 52 -1.89 9.84 1.03
CA GLY A 52 -0.87 10.23 0.05
C GLY A 52 0.55 9.79 0.40
N ASP A 53 0.98 10.03 1.64
CA ASP A 53 2.31 9.59 2.10
C ASP A 53 2.41 8.06 2.18
N THR A 54 1.34 7.41 2.61
CA THR A 54 1.24 5.95 2.63
C THR A 54 1.43 5.37 1.23
N LEU A 55 0.70 5.88 0.23
CA LEU A 55 0.74 5.38 -1.14
C LEU A 55 2.10 5.65 -1.82
N ARG A 56 2.73 6.80 -1.52
CA ARG A 56 4.12 7.08 -1.95
C ARG A 56 5.10 6.07 -1.37
N GLY A 57 5.08 5.88 -0.05
CA GLY A 57 5.94 4.90 0.62
C GLY A 57 5.70 3.48 0.12
N LEU A 58 4.44 3.09 -0.06
CA LEU A 58 4.08 1.80 -0.64
C LEU A 58 4.61 1.63 -2.05
N THR A 59 4.52 2.64 -2.91
CA THR A 59 5.09 2.57 -4.26
C THR A 59 6.58 2.27 -4.22
N HIS A 60 7.32 2.95 -3.34
CA HIS A 60 8.75 2.67 -3.13
C HIS A 60 9.00 1.26 -2.57
N CYS A 61 8.22 0.81 -1.58
CA CYS A 61 8.33 -0.52 -1.02
C CYS A 61 7.97 -1.63 -2.02
N LEU A 62 7.00 -1.40 -2.91
CA LEU A 62 6.60 -2.34 -3.94
C LEU A 62 7.69 -2.46 -5.03
N MET A 63 8.32 -1.35 -5.40
CA MET A 63 9.45 -1.35 -6.36
C MET A 63 10.75 -1.89 -5.75
N GLY A 64 11.00 -1.59 -4.48
CA GLY A 64 12.26 -1.88 -3.78
C GLY A 64 12.24 -3.14 -2.92
N GLU A 65 11.08 -3.78 -2.72
CA GLU A 65 10.81 -4.93 -1.85
C GLU A 65 11.85 -5.14 -0.72
N ARG A 66 12.78 -6.08 -0.91
CA ARG A 66 13.76 -6.51 0.10
C ARG A 66 14.93 -5.55 0.33
N ILE A 67 15.06 -4.53 -0.51
CA ILE A 67 16.10 -3.49 -0.38
C ILE A 67 15.67 -2.47 0.68
N VAL A 68 14.37 -2.19 0.77
CA VAL A 68 13.83 -1.09 1.60
C VAL A 68 13.31 -1.58 2.95
N THR A 69 12.77 -2.80 3.00
CA THR A 69 12.22 -3.38 4.24
C THR A 69 12.69 -4.83 4.43
N ASN A 70 12.89 -5.20 5.70
CA ASN A 70 13.21 -6.58 6.09
C ASN A 70 11.98 -7.50 6.15
N THR A 71 10.77 -6.94 6.02
CA THR A 71 9.50 -7.66 6.20
C THR A 71 8.56 -7.39 5.05
N SER A 72 7.97 -8.45 4.50
CA SER A 72 6.84 -8.37 3.57
C SER A 72 5.54 -8.56 4.34
N HIS A 73 4.55 -7.70 4.08
CA HIS A 73 3.23 -7.75 4.72
C HIS A 73 2.13 -7.97 3.68
N PRO A 74 1.87 -9.23 3.25
CA PRO A 74 0.79 -9.54 2.31
C PRO A 74 -0.58 -9.03 2.77
N ASP A 75 -0.84 -9.04 4.08
CA ASP A 75 -2.10 -8.56 4.65
C ASP A 75 -2.32 -7.06 4.44
N ALA A 76 -1.24 -6.27 4.32
CA ALA A 76 -1.32 -4.85 4.03
C ALA A 76 -1.92 -4.60 2.63
N VAL A 77 -1.62 -5.47 1.65
CA VAL A 77 -2.24 -5.41 0.32
C VAL A 77 -3.74 -5.65 0.41
N LEU A 78 -4.19 -6.60 1.23
CA LEU A 78 -5.63 -6.85 1.41
C LEU A 78 -6.37 -5.64 1.97
N LEU A 79 -5.76 -4.94 2.94
CA LEU A 79 -6.32 -3.71 3.49
C LEU A 79 -6.45 -2.59 2.45
N LEU A 80 -5.51 -2.45 1.52
CA LEU A 80 -5.64 -1.49 0.40
C LEU A 80 -6.77 -1.86 -0.55
N LEU A 81 -6.95 -3.15 -0.84
CA LEU A 81 -8.07 -3.61 -1.67
C LEU A 81 -9.42 -3.34 -0.98
N HIS A 82 -9.48 -3.50 0.34
CA HIS A 82 -10.65 -3.10 1.11
C HIS A 82 -10.89 -1.60 1.07
N LEU A 83 -9.84 -0.77 1.07
CA LEU A 83 -9.98 0.68 0.93
C LEU A 83 -10.54 1.08 -0.44
N VAL A 84 -10.10 0.43 -1.52
CA VAL A 84 -10.70 0.60 -2.87
C VAL A 84 -12.17 0.24 -2.86
N HIS A 85 -12.52 -0.89 -2.23
CA HIS A 85 -13.92 -1.32 -2.12
C HIS A 85 -14.76 -0.35 -1.30
N TYR A 86 -14.20 0.17 -0.21
CA TYR A 86 -14.84 1.19 0.62
C TYR A 86 -15.13 2.47 -0.19
N PHE A 87 -14.14 3.00 -0.91
CA PHE A 87 -14.34 4.18 -1.76
C PHE A 87 -15.40 3.94 -2.83
N HIS A 88 -15.39 2.76 -3.45
CA HIS A 88 -16.38 2.38 -4.45
C HIS A 88 -17.81 2.31 -3.87
N ALA A 89 -17.98 1.67 -2.71
CA ALA A 89 -19.28 1.59 -2.04
C ALA A 89 -19.85 2.99 -1.73
N GLU A 90 -19.00 3.89 -1.25
CA GLU A 90 -19.37 5.26 -0.89
C GLU A 90 -19.69 6.12 -2.12
N PHE A 91 -18.72 6.26 -3.04
CA PHE A 91 -18.87 7.19 -4.16
C PHE A 91 -19.80 6.64 -5.25
N VAL A 92 -19.62 5.37 -5.64
CA VAL A 92 -20.32 4.81 -6.81
C VAL A 92 -21.67 4.21 -6.43
N MET A 93 -21.72 3.42 -5.36
CA MET A 93 -22.94 2.71 -4.98
C MET A 93 -23.88 3.57 -4.13
N GLY A 94 -23.39 4.69 -3.58
CA GLY A 94 -24.15 5.51 -2.65
C GLY A 94 -24.60 4.71 -1.43
N MET A 95 -23.78 3.75 -0.99
CA MET A 95 -23.98 2.99 0.24
C MET A 95 -23.06 3.55 1.32
N PRO A 96 -23.45 4.67 1.97
CA PRO A 96 -22.67 5.23 3.05
C PRO A 96 -22.54 4.25 4.20
N ASP A 97 -21.36 4.17 4.79
CA ASP A 97 -21.07 3.37 5.96
C ASP A 97 -21.91 3.83 7.17
N PHE A 98 -22.32 2.84 7.95
CA PHE A 98 -23.69 2.64 8.41
C PHE A 98 -24.14 3.52 9.61
N ASP A 99 -23.32 4.44 10.14
CA ASP A 99 -23.64 5.18 11.39
C ASP A 99 -23.06 6.64 11.52
N ASN A 100 -22.69 7.33 10.44
CA ASN A 100 -22.06 8.68 10.47
C ASN A 100 -20.62 8.72 11.06
N LEU A 101 -19.63 8.19 10.33
CA LEU A 101 -18.22 8.52 10.58
C LEU A 101 -17.69 9.47 9.48
N PRO A 102 -17.96 10.80 9.56
CA PRO A 102 -17.34 11.75 8.65
C PRO A 102 -15.82 11.74 8.86
N GLY A 103 -15.04 11.56 7.78
CA GLY A 103 -13.59 11.72 7.80
C GLY A 103 -12.75 10.56 7.26
N HIS A 104 -13.36 9.48 6.76
CA HIS A 104 -12.64 8.35 6.16
C HIS A 104 -12.53 8.40 4.63
N LEU A 105 -13.15 9.37 3.98
CA LEU A 105 -13.02 9.63 2.54
C LEU A 105 -12.11 10.83 2.27
N PRO A 106 -11.39 10.83 1.13
CA PRO A 106 -10.61 11.98 0.72
C PRO A 106 -11.54 13.14 0.33
N ASP A 107 -11.16 14.36 0.69
CA ASP A 107 -11.87 15.55 0.22
C ASP A 107 -11.45 15.86 -1.23
N LEU A 108 -12.29 15.43 -2.18
CA LEU A 108 -12.04 15.61 -3.61
C LEU A 108 -12.07 17.07 -4.08
N THR A 109 -12.53 18.01 -3.24
CA THR A 109 -12.45 19.45 -3.53
C THR A 109 -11.07 20.04 -3.27
N THR A 110 -10.21 19.29 -2.57
CA THR A 110 -8.80 19.64 -2.32
C THR A 110 -7.88 18.95 -3.30
N ALA A 111 -6.75 19.58 -3.63
CA ALA A 111 -5.75 18.96 -4.49
C ALA A 111 -5.19 17.68 -3.87
N GLU A 112 -4.99 17.68 -2.55
CA GLU A 112 -4.48 16.55 -1.79
C GLU A 112 -5.46 15.37 -1.84
N GLY A 113 -6.74 15.58 -1.52
CA GLY A 113 -7.73 14.52 -1.55
C GLY A 113 -7.98 13.99 -2.96
N PHE A 114 -7.98 14.86 -3.97
CA PHE A 114 -8.04 14.45 -5.38
C PHE A 114 -6.84 13.56 -5.75
N MET A 115 -5.61 13.97 -5.39
CA MET A 115 -4.40 13.19 -5.68
C MET A 115 -4.36 11.86 -4.93
N ASP A 116 -4.85 11.82 -3.69
CA ASP A 116 -4.92 10.59 -2.90
C ASP A 116 -5.90 9.58 -3.53
N PHE A 117 -7.03 10.07 -4.03
CA PHE A 117 -8.00 9.26 -4.78
C PHE A 117 -7.38 8.71 -6.07
N ILE A 118 -6.75 9.56 -6.88
CA ILE A 118 -6.11 9.15 -8.13
C ILE A 118 -4.97 8.15 -7.88
N HIS A 119 -4.12 8.40 -6.86
CA HIS A 119 -3.06 7.46 -6.49
C HIS A 119 -3.60 6.11 -6.05
N LEU A 120 -4.65 6.08 -5.23
CA LEU A 120 -5.25 4.82 -4.79
C LEU A 120 -5.76 4.02 -6.00
N CYS A 121 -6.49 4.68 -6.90
CA CYS A 121 -6.96 4.07 -8.14
C CYS A 121 -5.79 3.57 -9.01
N SER A 122 -4.72 4.34 -9.12
CA SER A 122 -3.50 3.99 -9.87
C SER A 122 -2.83 2.73 -9.32
N ILE A 123 -2.67 2.64 -8.00
CA ILE A 123 -2.17 1.42 -7.34
C ILE A 123 -3.15 0.26 -7.58
N GLY A 124 -4.45 0.50 -7.51
CA GLY A 124 -5.50 -0.46 -7.86
C GLY A 124 -5.35 -1.05 -9.26
N PHE A 125 -5.09 -0.21 -10.26
CA PHE A 125 -4.80 -0.64 -11.64
C PHE A 125 -3.48 -1.38 -11.75
N LEU A 126 -2.49 -1.02 -10.94
CA LEU A 126 -1.13 -1.52 -11.07
C LEU A 126 -0.78 -2.63 -10.08
N PHE A 127 -1.69 -3.11 -9.23
CA PHE A 127 -1.36 -4.12 -8.20
C PHE A 127 -0.58 -5.32 -8.72
N ASN A 128 -1.00 -5.92 -9.84
CA ASN A 128 -0.22 -6.99 -10.49
C ASN A 128 1.18 -6.50 -10.87
N VAL A 129 1.30 -5.35 -11.53
CA VAL A 129 2.60 -4.82 -11.99
C VAL A 129 3.52 -4.51 -10.80
N LEU A 130 2.97 -4.01 -9.70
CA LEU A 130 3.71 -3.62 -8.52
C LEU A 130 4.00 -4.80 -7.58
N ASP A 131 3.43 -5.97 -7.81
CA ASP A 131 3.68 -7.16 -6.99
C ASP A 131 4.93 -7.90 -7.52
N PRO A 132 6.00 -8.02 -6.71
CA PRO A 132 7.24 -8.67 -7.13
C PRO A 132 7.03 -10.12 -7.60
N ARG A 133 5.99 -10.80 -7.10
CA ARG A 133 5.65 -12.17 -7.51
C ARG A 133 5.25 -12.25 -8.99
N THR A 134 4.85 -11.14 -9.61
CA THR A 134 4.64 -11.05 -11.06
C THR A 134 5.87 -11.41 -11.86
N TYR A 135 7.05 -11.11 -11.34
CA TYR A 135 8.32 -11.29 -12.04
C TYR A 135 9.06 -12.56 -11.61
N GLN A 136 8.43 -13.41 -10.80
CA GLN A 136 9.01 -14.64 -10.29
C GLN A 136 8.40 -15.85 -10.97
N VAL A 137 9.27 -16.75 -11.47
CA VAL A 137 8.86 -18.03 -12.05
C VAL A 137 8.61 -19.04 -10.91
N PRO A 138 7.50 -19.81 -10.95
CA PRO A 138 7.17 -20.79 -9.89
C PRO A 138 8.19 -21.88 -9.64
N SER A 139 8.95 -22.25 -10.68
CA SER A 139 10.04 -23.20 -10.54
C SER A 139 11.10 -22.94 -11.62
N SER A 140 12.27 -23.54 -11.47
CA SER A 140 13.34 -23.50 -12.48
C SER A 140 13.13 -24.49 -13.64
N SER A 141 11.95 -25.12 -13.76
CA SER A 141 11.69 -26.09 -14.83
C SER A 141 11.51 -25.38 -16.18
N ASP A 142 12.01 -25.97 -17.26
CA ASP A 142 11.82 -25.45 -18.62
C ASP A 142 10.33 -25.32 -19.01
N LEU A 143 9.49 -26.21 -18.47
CA LEU A 143 8.05 -26.17 -18.70
C LEU A 143 7.41 -24.95 -18.03
N ASP A 144 7.79 -24.65 -16.79
CA ASP A 144 7.25 -23.50 -16.06
C ASP A 144 7.79 -22.18 -16.60
N ASN A 145 9.04 -22.14 -17.07
CA ASN A 145 9.57 -21.00 -17.83
C ASN A 145 8.76 -20.74 -19.11
N LYS A 146 8.46 -21.79 -19.89
CA LYS A 146 7.60 -21.64 -21.09
C LYS A 146 6.20 -21.16 -20.73
N ARG A 147 5.62 -21.66 -19.65
CA ARG A 147 4.29 -21.24 -19.19
C ARG A 147 4.28 -19.81 -18.67
N TYR A 148 5.32 -19.39 -17.97
CA TYR A 148 5.51 -18.02 -17.51
C TYR A 148 5.55 -17.06 -18.70
N THR A 149 6.40 -17.31 -19.68
CA THR A 149 6.54 -16.43 -20.86
C THR A 149 5.31 -16.43 -21.76
N ALA A 150 4.65 -17.58 -21.95
CA ALA A 150 3.51 -17.68 -22.87
C ALA A 150 2.16 -17.29 -22.25
N TYR A 151 1.99 -17.47 -20.93
CA TYR A 151 0.69 -17.35 -20.26
C TYR A 151 0.72 -16.50 -18.99
N ASP A 152 1.82 -15.79 -18.72
CA ASP A 152 2.02 -15.03 -17.48
C ASP A 152 1.77 -15.92 -16.24
N ALA A 153 2.22 -17.19 -16.27
CA ALA A 153 2.11 -18.12 -15.15
C ALA A 153 3.18 -17.82 -14.07
N ASN A 154 3.04 -16.67 -13.41
CA ASN A 154 3.93 -16.18 -12.35
C ASN A 154 3.49 -16.63 -10.93
N ASN A 155 4.22 -16.19 -9.91
CA ASN A 155 4.01 -16.61 -8.51
C ASN A 155 2.80 -15.98 -7.79
N ILE A 156 2.02 -15.12 -8.42
CA ILE A 156 0.80 -14.59 -7.81
C ILE A 156 -0.26 -15.70 -7.74
N PRO A 157 -0.76 -16.05 -6.54
CA PRO A 157 -1.84 -17.01 -6.39
C PRO A 157 -3.09 -16.61 -7.17
N THR A 158 -3.81 -17.58 -7.74
CA THR A 158 -5.04 -17.31 -8.52
C THR A 158 -6.09 -16.54 -7.72
N THR A 159 -6.16 -16.74 -6.41
CA THR A 159 -7.04 -15.98 -5.51
C THR A 159 -6.70 -14.49 -5.49
N ASP A 160 -5.42 -14.16 -5.40
CA ASP A 160 -4.94 -12.78 -5.38
C ASP A 160 -5.13 -12.13 -6.76
N ARG A 161 -4.87 -12.85 -7.85
CA ARG A 161 -5.16 -12.36 -9.21
C ARG A 161 -6.62 -11.97 -9.39
N ARG A 162 -7.55 -12.78 -8.87
CA ARG A 162 -8.99 -12.47 -8.92
C ARG A 162 -9.32 -11.22 -8.11
N ARG A 163 -8.73 -11.08 -6.92
CA ARG A 163 -8.90 -9.88 -6.08
C ARG A 163 -8.36 -8.63 -6.77
N PHE A 164 -7.19 -8.71 -7.39
CA PHE A 164 -6.60 -7.60 -8.14
C PHE A 164 -7.42 -7.24 -9.39
N ALA A 165 -7.92 -8.23 -10.13
CA ALA A 165 -8.81 -8.00 -11.26
C ALA A 165 -10.13 -7.34 -10.83
N PHE A 166 -10.70 -7.80 -9.71
CA PHE A 166 -11.91 -7.22 -9.15
C PHE A 166 -11.68 -5.76 -8.72
N ALA A 167 -10.65 -5.48 -7.91
CA ALA A 167 -10.32 -4.13 -7.48
C ALA A 167 -10.04 -3.19 -8.66
N ARG A 168 -9.39 -3.68 -9.72
CA ARG A 168 -9.20 -2.93 -10.98
C ARG A 168 -10.52 -2.50 -11.62
N GLY A 169 -11.51 -3.39 -11.62
CA GLY A 169 -12.86 -3.07 -12.10
C GLY A 169 -13.54 -1.98 -11.25
N LEU A 170 -13.35 -2.02 -9.93
CA LEU A 170 -13.86 -0.97 -9.03
C LEU A 170 -13.17 0.37 -9.26
N CYS A 171 -11.84 0.38 -9.42
CA CYS A 171 -11.08 1.58 -9.76
C CYS A 171 -11.54 2.20 -11.08
N HIS A 172 -11.88 1.39 -12.08
CA HIS A 172 -12.44 1.89 -13.34
C HIS A 172 -13.75 2.64 -13.12
N GLN A 173 -14.68 2.04 -12.37
CA GLN A 173 -15.96 2.68 -12.04
C GLN A 173 -15.79 3.93 -11.17
N LEU A 174 -14.79 3.95 -10.27
CA LEU A 174 -14.43 5.11 -9.47
C LEU A 174 -13.94 6.27 -10.33
N ILE A 175 -13.08 6.01 -11.33
CA ILE A 175 -12.61 7.03 -12.26
C ILE A 175 -13.76 7.55 -13.16
N GLU A 176 -14.61 6.65 -13.67
CA GLU A 176 -15.81 7.06 -14.43
C GLU A 176 -16.79 7.88 -13.59
N TRP A 177 -16.91 7.58 -12.30
CA TRP A 177 -17.71 8.37 -11.38
C TRP A 177 -17.08 9.75 -11.16
N LEU A 178 -15.77 9.82 -10.97
CA LEU A 178 -15.05 11.09 -10.79
C LEU A 178 -15.27 12.02 -11.99
N ASP A 179 -15.07 11.53 -13.21
CA ASP A 179 -15.25 12.28 -14.48
C ASP A 179 -16.68 12.81 -14.68
N LYS A 180 -17.69 12.16 -14.08
CA LYS A 180 -19.09 12.59 -14.17
C LYS A 180 -19.47 13.65 -13.13
N ASN A 181 -18.72 13.77 -12.04
CA ASN A 181 -19.11 14.57 -10.87
C ASN A 181 -18.18 15.77 -10.60
N PHE A 182 -17.04 15.87 -11.28
CA PHE A 182 -16.07 16.96 -11.20
C PHE A 182 -15.64 17.40 -12.60
#